data_AF-A0A953BKE5-F1
#
_entry.id   AF-A0A953BKE5-F1
#
_cell.length_a   1.000
_cell.length_b   1.000
_cell.length_c   1.000
_cell.angle_alpha   90.00
_cell.angle_beta   90.00
_cell.angle_gamma   90.00
#
_symmetry.space_group_name_H-M   'P 1'
#
loop_
_entity.id
_entity.type
_entity.pdbx_description
1 polymer ?
#
loop_
_entity_poly.entity_id
_entity_poly.type
_entity_poly.pdbx_seq_one_letter_code
_entity_poly.pdbx_strand_id
1 'polypeptide(L)' 'MSQFGMQMPGGRARRGSSLDVFTVLAFLAVVALAVACGVMWMAASKVGKNGNPFEMQEKGNITLPEKARV' A
#
# COMPACT_ATOMS: atom_id res chain seq x y z
N MET A 1 -21.45 50.95 -16.03
CA MET A 1 -20.03 50.54 -16.02
C MET A 1 -19.57 50.41 -14.57
N SER A 2 -19.95 49.33 -13.88
CA SER A 2 -19.41 48.97 -12.57
C SER A 2 -18.52 47.75 -12.74
N GLN A 3 -17.25 48.00 -13.04
CA GLN A 3 -16.18 47.00 -13.20
C GLN A 3 -15.68 46.50 -11.83
N PHE A 4 -16.56 46.39 -10.83
CA PHE A 4 -16.26 45.73 -9.55
C PHE A 4 -16.59 44.24 -9.70
N GLY A 5 -15.70 43.52 -10.36
CA GLY A 5 -15.84 42.07 -10.61
C GLY A 5 -14.79 41.49 -11.55
N MET A 6 -14.07 42.33 -12.32
CA MET A 6 -13.08 41.86 -13.31
C MET A 6 -11.65 41.69 -12.80
N GLN A 7 -11.38 41.91 -11.51
CA GLN A 7 -10.11 41.52 -10.91
C GLN A 7 -10.38 41.02 -9.49
N MET A 8 -10.53 39.71 -9.33
CA MET A 8 -10.08 39.04 -8.12
C MET A 8 -8.71 38.44 -8.43
N PRO A 9 -7.59 39.18 -8.23
CA PRO A 9 -6.25 38.65 -8.38
C PRO A 9 -6.03 37.65 -7.24
N GLY A 10 -6.34 36.38 -7.51
CA GLY A 10 -6.25 35.31 -6.53
C GLY A 10 -6.97 34.03 -6.93
N GLY A 11 -8.00 34.11 -7.77
CA GLY A 11 -8.82 32.95 -8.19
C GLY A 11 -8.14 31.93 -9.11
N ARG A 12 -6.84 32.09 -9.40
CA ARG A 12 -6.05 31.19 -10.26
C ARG A 12 -4.70 30.77 -9.67
N ALA A 13 -4.47 30.99 -8.37
CA ALA A 13 -3.26 30.50 -7.71
C ALA A 13 -3.36 29.00 -7.38
N ARG A 14 -3.43 28.15 -8.42
CA ARG A 14 -3.00 26.73 -8.49
C ARG A 14 -3.60 26.10 -9.75
N ARG A 15 -2.97 26.35 -10.89
CA ARG A 15 -3.22 25.62 -12.16
C ARG A 15 -1.98 24.86 -12.61
N GLY A 16 -1.24 24.30 -11.67
CA GLY A 16 -0.20 23.32 -11.94
C GLY A 16 -0.58 22.01 -11.25
N SER A 17 -0.36 20.88 -11.92
CA SER A 17 -0.30 19.56 -11.28
C SER A 17 0.93 19.51 -10.37
N SER A 18 0.92 20.28 -9.29
CA SER A 18 1.97 20.24 -8.27
C SER A 18 1.68 19.07 -7.33
N LEU A 19 2.72 18.31 -6.99
CA LEU A 19 2.67 17.36 -5.87
C LEU A 19 2.09 18.06 -4.64
N ASP A 20 0.96 17.54 -4.20
CA ASP A 20 0.22 18.00 -3.03
C ASP A 20 0.45 17.03 -1.87
N VAL A 21 0.21 17.50 -0.65
CA VAL A 21 0.21 16.71 0.59
C VAL A 21 -0.64 15.46 0.42
N PHE A 22 -1.80 15.53 -0.23
CA PHE A 22 -2.63 14.33 -0.46
C PHE A 22 -1.95 13.30 -1.37
N THR A 23 -1.17 13.73 -2.37
CA THR A 23 -0.38 12.82 -3.21
C THR A 23 0.75 12.15 -2.41
N VAL A 24 1.41 12.89 -1.51
CA VAL A 24 2.45 12.34 -0.64
C VAL A 24 1.87 11.36 0.37
N LEU A 25 0.72 11.69 0.98
CA LEU A 25 0.00 10.79 1.89
C LEU A 25 -0.45 9.51 1.18
N ALA A 26 -0.96 9.62 -0.04
CA ALA A 26 -1.34 8.46 -0.84
C ALA A 26 -0.14 7.54 -1.12
N PHE A 27 1.03 8.11 -1.46
CA PHE A 27 2.25 7.33 -1.65
C PHE A 27 2.68 6.61 -0.35
N LEU A 28 2.68 7.32 0.78
CA LEU A 28 2.99 6.74 2.09
C LEU A 28 2.04 5.59 2.45
N ALA A 29 0.74 5.73 2.17
CA ALA A 29 -0.24 4.67 2.40
C ALA A 29 0.07 3.43 1.56
N VAL A 30 0.44 3.60 0.29
CA VAL A 30 0.83 2.48 -0.60
C VAL A 30 2.10 1.79 -0.11
N VAL A 31 3.10 2.56 0.34
CA VAL A 31 4.33 2.00 0.91
C VAL A 31 4.03 1.20 2.17
N ALA A 32 3.22 1.73 3.08
CA ALA A 32 2.82 1.01 4.29
C ALA A 32 2.06 -0.28 3.97
N LEU A 33 1.16 -0.26 2.99
CA LEU A 33 0.46 -1.45 2.51
C LEU A 33 1.43 -2.50 1.96
N ALA A 34 2.41 -2.10 1.14
CA ALA A 34 3.41 -3.01 0.59
C ALA A 34 4.25 -3.68 1.70
N VAL A 35 4.64 -2.92 2.72
CA VAL A 35 5.36 -3.45 3.89
C VAL A 35 4.48 -4.46 4.64
N ALA A 36 3.21 -4.16 4.86
CA ALA A 36 2.28 -5.08 5.52
C ALA A 36 2.13 -6.40 4.75
N CYS A 37 2.01 -6.35 3.41
CA CYS A 37 2.01 -7.54 2.57
C CYS A 37 3.30 -8.37 2.72
N GLY A 38 4.47 -7.70 2.78
CA GLY A 38 5.76 -8.36 3.00
C GLY A 38 5.86 -9.06 4.36
N VAL A 39 5.39 -8.42 5.43
CA VAL A 39 5.37 -9.02 6.78
C VAL A 39 4.46 -10.25 6.81
N MET A 40 3.26 -10.14 6.21
CA MET A 40 2.34 -11.27 6.09
C MET A 40 2.98 -12.42 5.32
N TRP A 41 3.72 -12.13 4.23
CA TRP A 41 4.42 -13.14 3.45
C TRP A 41 5.44 -13.92 4.27
N MET A 42 6.24 -13.22 5.10
CA MET A 42 7.23 -13.87 5.97
C MET A 42 6.56 -14.80 6.99
N ALA A 43 5.44 -14.37 7.57
CA ALA A 43 4.68 -15.20 8.51
C ALA A 43 4.05 -16.40 7.82
N ALA A 44 3.40 -16.17 6.67
CA ALA A 44 2.72 -17.21 5.91
C ALA A 44 3.72 -18.25 5.34
N SER A 45 4.93 -17.84 4.98
CA SER A 45 5.98 -18.76 4.49
C SER A 45 6.45 -19.76 5.55
N LYS A 46 6.18 -19.52 6.85
CA LYS A 46 6.50 -20.48 7.91
C LYS A 46 5.48 -21.61 8.01
N VAL A 47 4.23 -21.32 7.68
CA VAL A 47 3.10 -22.25 7.82
C VAL A 47 2.62 -22.82 6.49
N GLY A 48 2.98 -22.19 5.38
CA GLY A 48 2.65 -22.65 4.03
C GLY A 48 3.37 -23.94 3.66
N LYS A 49 2.69 -24.79 2.87
CA LYS A 49 3.28 -26.01 2.32
C LYS A 49 4.52 -25.62 1.49
N ASN A 50 5.63 -26.32 1.70
CA ASN A 50 6.93 -26.03 1.06
C ASN A 50 7.46 -24.60 1.25
N GLY A 51 6.93 -23.83 2.21
CA GLY A 51 7.27 -22.43 2.41
C GLY A 51 6.59 -21.45 1.44
N ASN A 52 5.59 -21.91 0.68
CA ASN A 52 4.79 -21.07 -0.21
C ASN A 52 3.49 -20.61 0.48
N PRO A 53 3.30 -19.29 0.70
CA PRO A 53 2.09 -18.73 1.30
C PRO A 53 0.79 -18.99 0.55
N PHE A 54 0.84 -19.24 -0.75
CA PHE A 54 -0.35 -19.45 -1.59
C PHE A 54 -0.83 -20.90 -1.61
N GLU A 55 -0.02 -21.84 -1.13
CA GLU A 55 -0.42 -23.24 -1.04
C GLU A 55 -1.23 -23.49 0.24
N MET A 56 -2.43 -24.05 0.08
CA MET A 56 -3.28 -24.42 1.21
C MET A 56 -2.81 -25.72 1.86
N GLN A 57 -2.89 -25.79 3.19
CA GLN A 57 -2.66 -27.03 3.94
C GLN A 57 -3.84 -27.99 3.76
N GLU A 58 -3.55 -29.27 3.54
CA GLU A 58 -4.56 -30.31 3.45
C GLU A 58 -5.08 -30.67 4.85
N LYS A 59 -6.41 -30.75 5.00
CA LYS A 59 -7.04 -31.08 6.29
C LYS A 59 -6.62 -32.49 6.73
N GLY A 60 -5.90 -32.58 7.85
CA GLY A 60 -5.41 -33.85 8.42
C GLY A 60 -3.99 -34.24 7.96
N ASN A 61 -3.38 -33.47 7.05
CA ASN A 61 -2.00 -33.71 6.58
C ASN A 61 -1.22 -32.38 6.53
N ILE A 62 -0.83 -31.88 7.71
CA ILE A 62 -0.08 -30.63 7.83
C ILE A 62 1.38 -30.90 7.50
N THR A 63 1.88 -30.28 6.43
CA THR A 63 3.27 -30.40 6.00
C THR A 63 3.98 -29.05 6.15
N LEU A 64 4.93 -29.00 7.09
CA LEU A 64 5.74 -27.81 7.36
C LEU A 64 7.07 -27.87 6.60
N PRO A 65 7.58 -26.73 6.13
CA PRO A 65 8.90 -26.65 5.52
C PRO A 65 9.99 -26.99 6.55
N GLU A 66 11.06 -27.65 6.10
CA GLU A 66 12.19 -28.10 6.93
C GLU A 66 12.79 -26.97 7.78
N LYS A 67 12.87 -25.77 7.21
CA LYS A 67 13.40 -24.56 7.87
C LYS A 67 12.58 -24.06 9.06
N ALA A 68 11.34 -24.54 9.25
CA ALA A 68 10.45 -24.17 10.35
C ALA A 68 10.39 -25.21 11.49
N ARG A 69 11.13 -26.33 11.37
CA ARG A 69 11.16 -27.44 12.34
C ARG A 69 12.33 -27.38 13.34
N VAL A 70 13.12 -26.31 13.30
CA VAL A 70 14.23 -26.01 14.23
C VAL A 70 13.81 -24.88 15.15
#